data_AF-A0A3C1L635-F1
#
_entry.id   AF-A0A3C1L635-F1
#
_cell.length_a   1.000
_cell.length_b   1.000
_cell.length_c   1.000
_cell.angle_alpha   90.00
_cell.angle_beta   90.00
_cell.angle_gamma   90.00
#
_symmetry.space_group_name_H-M   'P 1'
#
loop_
_entity.id
_entity.type
_entity.pdbx_description
1 polymer ?
#
loop_
_entity_poly.entity_id
_entity_poly.type
_entity_poly.pdbx_seq_one_letter_code
_entity_poly.pdbx_strand_id
1 'polypeptide(L)'
;LQYIGLDGTVGIIANGAGLAMSTLDVVNQVGGTAANFLDIGGGANADMMAAALGVINSDENVKSILINIFGGITRGEEVAKGIVEALGRVDLRAPIVIRLDGTNAEEGRAILANAGIPESKLTSKPTMLEAARAAVALANGN
;
A
#
# COMPACT_ATOMS: atom_id res chain seq x y z
N LEU A 1 -1.43 13.06 7.61
CA LEU A 1 -0.37 12.26 6.98
C LEU A 1 0.91 12.49 7.75
N GLN A 2 1.52 11.43 8.28
CA GLN A 2 2.86 11.50 8.84
C GLN A 2 3.81 10.78 7.89
N TYR A 3 4.75 11.51 7.30
CA TYR A 3 5.69 11.01 6.30
C TYR A 3 7.13 11.24 6.77
N ILE A 4 7.98 10.22 6.64
CA ILE A 4 9.42 10.30 6.86
C ILE A 4 10.10 9.56 5.71
N GLY A 5 10.96 10.25 4.96
CA GLY A 5 11.74 9.65 3.87
C GLY A 5 12.89 8.80 4.40
N LEU A 6 13.23 7.75 3.65
CA LEU A 6 14.32 6.80 3.88
C LEU A 6 15.02 6.50 2.54
N ASP A 7 16.10 5.73 2.56
CA ASP A 7 16.94 5.50 1.37
C ASP A 7 16.61 4.20 0.60
N GLY A 8 15.41 3.66 0.76
CA GLY A 8 14.99 2.39 0.16
C GLY A 8 14.20 2.53 -1.15
N THR A 9 13.62 1.42 -1.61
CA THR A 9 12.93 1.33 -2.91
C THR A 9 11.47 0.90 -2.82
N VAL A 10 11.03 0.37 -1.67
CA VAL A 10 9.63 -0.01 -1.43
C VAL A 10 8.92 1.11 -0.67
N GLY A 11 8.00 1.79 -1.33
CA GLY A 11 7.16 2.81 -0.70
C GLY A 11 6.15 2.16 0.24
N ILE A 12 6.03 2.65 1.48
CA ILE A 12 5.13 2.08 2.50
C ILE A 12 3.95 3.02 2.73
N ILE A 13 2.73 2.49 2.73
CA ILE A 13 1.51 3.17 3.17
C ILE A 13 0.78 2.23 4.14
N ALA A 14 0.55 2.66 5.38
CA ALA A 14 -0.21 1.88 6.35
C ALA A 14 -1.08 2.75 7.25
N ASN A 15 -2.11 2.14 7.86
CA ASN A 15 -2.97 2.80 8.84
C ASN A 15 -2.53 2.45 10.28
N GLY A 16 -1.98 3.44 10.97
CA GLY A 16 -1.41 3.35 12.32
C GLY A 16 0.10 3.19 12.31
N ALA A 17 0.79 4.02 13.09
CA ALA A 17 2.25 4.03 13.20
C ALA A 17 2.87 2.66 13.54
N GLY A 18 2.25 1.88 14.41
CA GLY A 18 2.72 0.53 14.74
C GLY A 18 2.71 -0.40 13.52
N LEU A 19 1.63 -0.37 12.74
CA LEU A 19 1.52 -1.17 11.52
C LEU A 19 2.51 -0.70 10.45
N ALA A 20 2.69 0.61 10.30
CA ALA A 20 3.68 1.17 9.39
C ALA A 20 5.12 0.72 9.74
N MET A 21 5.51 0.78 11.02
CA MET A 21 6.81 0.30 11.47
C MET A 21 6.97 -1.21 11.24
N SER A 22 5.98 -2.02 11.61
CA SER A 22 6.04 -3.47 11.35
C SER A 22 6.10 -3.81 9.86
N THR A 23 5.46 -3.01 9.00
CA THR A 23 5.53 -3.22 7.55
C THR A 23 6.94 -2.98 7.03
N LEU A 24 7.60 -1.93 7.52
CA LEU A 24 9.00 -1.64 7.21
C LEU A 24 9.93 -2.78 7.68
N ASP A 25 9.72 -3.29 8.90
CA ASP A 25 10.49 -4.40 9.46
C ASP A 25 10.34 -5.67 8.61
N VAL A 26 9.12 -6.00 8.18
CA VAL A 26 8.87 -7.18 7.34
C VAL A 26 9.47 -7.02 5.94
N VAL A 27 9.44 -5.82 5.36
CA VAL A 27 10.12 -5.52 4.09
C VAL A 27 11.63 -5.74 4.21
N ASN A 28 12.24 -5.23 5.28
CA ASN A 28 13.67 -5.47 5.56
C ASN A 28 13.95 -6.97 5.79
N GLN A 29 13.09 -7.66 6.54
CA GLN A 29 13.23 -9.08 6.84
C GLN A 29 13.25 -9.97 5.59
N VAL A 30 12.49 -9.59 4.54
CA VAL A 30 12.47 -10.32 3.26
C VAL A 30 13.51 -9.82 2.25
N GLY A 31 14.45 -8.97 2.69
CA GLY A 31 15.60 -8.51 1.91
C GLY A 31 15.35 -7.27 1.04
N GLY A 32 14.25 -6.55 1.26
CA GLY A 32 14.01 -5.24 0.65
C GLY A 32 14.47 -4.10 1.53
N THR A 33 14.23 -2.87 1.05
CA THR A 33 14.47 -1.64 1.82
C THR A 33 13.28 -0.70 1.66
N ALA A 34 12.76 -0.19 2.77
CA ALA A 34 11.66 0.78 2.73
C ALA A 34 12.16 2.16 2.30
N ALA A 35 11.48 2.77 1.33
CA ALA A 35 11.75 4.12 0.84
C ALA A 35 11.21 5.20 1.81
N ASN A 36 10.25 4.84 2.65
CA ASN A 36 9.65 5.78 3.57
C ASN A 36 8.93 5.06 4.72
N PHE A 37 8.57 5.86 5.71
CA PHE A 37 7.48 5.60 6.64
C PHE A 37 6.31 6.53 6.26
N LEU A 38 5.10 5.99 6.09
CA LEU A 38 3.89 6.80 5.94
C LEU A 38 2.72 6.19 6.70
N ASP A 39 2.19 6.97 7.64
CA ASP A 39 0.96 6.68 8.37
C ASP A 39 -0.19 7.59 7.91
N ILE A 40 -1.28 6.98 7.45
CA ILE A 40 -2.54 7.66 7.10
C ILE A 40 -3.46 7.84 8.31
N GLY A 41 -3.13 7.25 9.46
CA GLY A 41 -3.92 7.27 10.68
C GLY A 41 -5.14 6.36 10.57
N GLY A 42 -6.21 6.66 11.32
CA GLY A 42 -7.45 5.88 11.26
C GLY A 42 -8.24 6.06 9.96
N GLY A 43 -7.97 7.10 9.16
CA GLY A 43 -8.69 7.36 7.92
C GLY A 43 -8.04 6.69 6.71
N ALA A 44 -8.85 6.20 5.77
CA ALA A 44 -8.36 5.66 4.49
C ALA A 44 -9.36 5.97 3.35
N ASN A 45 -9.95 7.18 3.38
CA ASN A 45 -10.84 7.64 2.31
C ASN A 45 -10.06 7.99 1.04
N ALA A 46 -10.78 8.21 -0.07
CA ALA A 46 -10.19 8.44 -1.39
C ALA A 46 -9.21 9.62 -1.42
N ASP A 47 -9.54 10.75 -0.78
CA ASP A 47 -8.68 11.94 -0.79
C ASP A 47 -7.37 11.70 -0.03
N MET A 48 -7.44 10.99 1.10
CA MET A 48 -6.26 10.65 1.88
C MET A 48 -5.38 9.63 1.14
N MET A 49 -5.98 8.64 0.48
CA MET A 49 -5.25 7.68 -0.35
C MET A 49 -4.59 8.36 -1.56
N ALA A 50 -5.29 9.26 -2.25
CA ALA A 50 -4.75 10.02 -3.37
C ALA A 50 -3.58 10.93 -2.92
N ALA A 51 -3.71 11.59 -1.77
CA ALA A 51 -2.64 12.41 -1.22
C ALA A 51 -1.41 11.56 -0.83
N ALA A 52 -1.62 10.40 -0.17
CA ALA A 52 -0.53 9.50 0.18
C ALA A 52 0.19 8.95 -1.07
N LEU A 53 -0.57 8.47 -2.06
CA LEU A 53 -0.04 8.01 -3.34
C LEU A 53 0.71 9.12 -4.08
N GLY A 54 0.23 10.36 -4.06
CA GLY A 54 0.91 11.51 -4.64
C GLY A 54 2.26 11.81 -3.98
N VAL A 55 2.34 11.74 -2.65
CA VAL A 55 3.60 11.90 -1.91
C VAL A 55 4.59 10.80 -2.28
N ILE A 56 4.17 9.53 -2.25
CA ILE A 56 5.02 8.40 -2.63
C ILE A 56 5.51 8.50 -4.08
N ASN A 57 4.63 8.90 -5.01
CA ASN A 57 4.97 9.01 -6.43
C ASN A 57 5.96 10.14 -6.73
N SER A 58 6.16 11.09 -5.81
CA SER A 58 7.16 12.15 -5.93
C SER A 58 8.59 11.69 -5.59
N ASP A 59 8.73 10.56 -4.91
CA ASP A 59 10.03 9.96 -4.62
C ASP A 59 10.46 9.04 -5.77
N GLU A 60 11.48 9.46 -6.50
CA GLU A 60 11.97 8.72 -7.67
C GLU A 60 12.64 7.39 -7.33
N ASN A 61 13.05 7.19 -6.06
CA ASN A 61 13.64 5.92 -5.60
C ASN A 61 12.60 4.82 -5.46
N VAL A 62 11.32 5.18 -5.35
CA VAL A 62 10.23 4.21 -5.19
C VAL A 62 10.02 3.42 -6.49
N LYS A 63 10.20 2.10 -6.38
CA LYS A 63 10.04 1.14 -7.48
C LYS A 63 8.82 0.24 -7.30
N SER A 64 8.31 0.09 -6.08
CA SER A 64 7.03 -0.56 -5.80
C SER A 64 6.40 0.06 -4.54
N ILE A 65 5.09 -0.11 -4.37
CA ILE A 65 4.35 0.45 -3.23
C ILE A 65 3.66 -0.69 -2.48
N LEU A 66 3.90 -0.80 -1.17
CA LEU A 66 3.20 -1.70 -0.28
C LEU A 66 2.16 -0.94 0.56
N ILE A 67 0.89 -1.17 0.24
CA ILE A 67 -0.25 -0.67 1.01
C ILE A 67 -0.67 -1.77 2.00
N ASN A 68 -0.46 -1.55 3.29
CA ASN A 68 -0.81 -2.51 4.33
C ASN A 68 -1.86 -1.93 5.26
N ILE A 69 -3.09 -2.43 5.13
CA ILE A 69 -4.25 -1.93 5.88
C ILE A 69 -4.83 -3.01 6.76
N PHE A 70 -5.05 -2.66 8.03
CA PHE A 70 -5.82 -3.45 8.96
C PHE A 70 -7.10 -2.69 9.35
N GLY A 71 -8.23 -3.21 8.89
CA GLY A 71 -9.56 -2.70 9.17
C GLY A 71 -9.96 -2.95 10.62
N GLY A 72 -9.99 -1.88 11.41
CA GLY A 72 -10.63 -1.86 12.72
C GLY A 72 -11.99 -1.16 12.62
N ILE A 73 -12.01 0.11 12.99
CA ILE A 73 -13.15 1.03 12.77
C ILE A 73 -13.36 1.30 11.29
N THR A 74 -12.25 1.41 10.54
CA THR A 74 -12.26 1.64 9.10
C THR A 74 -12.47 0.33 8.38
N ARG A 75 -13.56 0.25 7.60
CA ARG A 75 -14.00 -0.98 6.96
C ARG A 75 -13.26 -1.18 5.64
N GLY A 76 -12.88 -2.42 5.33
CA GLY A 76 -12.02 -2.75 4.20
C GLY A 76 -12.60 -2.36 2.84
N GLU A 77 -13.93 -2.43 2.67
CA GLU A 77 -14.60 -2.00 1.45
C GLU A 77 -14.48 -0.49 1.19
N GLU A 78 -14.47 0.32 2.24
CA GLU A 78 -14.31 1.78 2.11
C GLU A 78 -12.88 2.14 1.69
N VAL A 79 -11.90 1.41 2.24
CA VAL A 79 -10.49 1.54 1.84
C VAL A 79 -10.32 1.11 0.38
N ALA A 80 -10.88 -0.03 0.00
CA ALA A 80 -10.79 -0.55 -1.36
C ALA A 80 -11.39 0.44 -2.38
N LYS A 81 -12.58 0.99 -2.11
CA LYS A 81 -13.18 2.05 -2.94
C LYS A 81 -12.27 3.28 -3.03
N GLY A 82 -11.72 3.73 -1.90
CA GLY A 82 -10.81 4.87 -1.86
C GLY A 82 -9.56 4.66 -2.72
N ILE A 83 -9.01 3.45 -2.75
CA ILE A 83 -7.87 3.09 -3.59
C ILE A 83 -8.24 3.10 -5.08
N VAL A 84 -9.35 2.46 -5.44
CA VAL A 84 -9.83 2.43 -6.83
C VAL A 84 -10.05 3.85 -7.35
N GLU A 85 -10.68 4.71 -6.54
CA GLU A 85 -10.91 6.11 -6.89
C GLU A 85 -9.60 6.89 -7.00
N ALA A 86 -8.66 6.71 -6.06
CA ALA A 86 -7.37 7.38 -6.09
C ALA A 86 -6.53 6.98 -7.31
N LEU A 87 -6.58 5.73 -7.74
CA LEU A 87 -5.92 5.23 -8.95
C LEU A 87 -6.50 5.81 -10.24
N GLY A 88 -7.75 6.28 -10.23
CA GLY A 88 -8.32 7.06 -11.33
C GLY A 88 -7.81 8.51 -11.39
N ARG A 89 -7.22 9.02 -10.30
CA ARG A 89 -6.77 10.41 -10.16
C ARG A 89 -5.26 10.59 -10.28
N VAL A 90 -4.48 9.54 -10.02
CA VAL A 90 -3.01 9.58 -9.97
C VAL A 90 -2.42 8.58 -10.95
N ASP A 91 -1.56 9.05 -11.86
CA ASP A 91 -0.76 8.15 -12.71
C ASP A 91 0.51 7.73 -11.96
N LEU A 92 0.53 6.46 -11.54
CA LEU A 92 1.60 5.89 -10.74
C LEU A 92 2.67 5.25 -11.61
N ARG A 93 3.92 5.60 -11.33
CA ARG A 93 5.09 4.98 -11.96
C ARG A 93 5.36 3.56 -11.45
N ALA A 94 5.06 3.31 -10.18
CA ALA A 94 5.39 2.09 -9.47
C ALA A 94 4.13 1.21 -9.24
N PRO A 95 4.23 -0.12 -9.40
CA PRO A 95 3.13 -1.03 -9.10
C PRO A 95 2.84 -1.10 -7.60
N ILE A 96 1.58 -1.38 -7.28
CA ILE A 96 1.07 -1.54 -5.92
C ILE A 96 0.93 -3.02 -5.57
N VAL A 97 1.38 -3.36 -4.37
CA VAL A 97 0.95 -4.56 -3.65
C VAL A 97 0.11 -4.11 -2.46
N ILE A 98 -1.08 -4.68 -2.33
CA ILE A 98 -1.97 -4.38 -1.20
C ILE A 98 -2.25 -5.61 -0.36
N ARG A 99 -2.14 -5.45 0.96
CA ARG A 99 -2.72 -6.36 1.94
C ARG A 99 -3.83 -5.63 2.68
N LEU A 100 -5.02 -6.22 2.64
CA LEU A 100 -6.19 -5.76 3.36
C LEU A 100 -6.67 -6.89 4.27
N ASP A 101 -6.79 -6.60 5.56
CA ASP A 101 -7.26 -7.55 6.59
C ASP A 101 -8.11 -6.83 7.65
N GLY A 102 -8.77 -7.55 8.54
CA GLY A 102 -9.70 -6.99 9.53
C GLY A 102 -11.15 -6.87 9.03
N THR A 103 -11.89 -5.89 9.55
CA THR A 103 -13.32 -5.70 9.26
C THR A 103 -13.57 -5.55 7.76
N ASN A 104 -14.40 -6.42 7.20
CA ASN A 104 -14.81 -6.42 5.79
C ASN A 104 -13.66 -6.46 4.77
N ALA A 105 -12.56 -7.10 5.14
CA ALA A 105 -11.42 -7.23 4.26
C ALA A 105 -11.70 -8.12 3.05
N GLU A 106 -12.59 -9.11 3.18
CA GLU A 106 -12.97 -9.98 2.06
C GLU A 106 -13.72 -9.21 0.98
N GLU A 107 -14.69 -8.38 1.37
CA GLU A 107 -15.43 -7.49 0.49
C GLU A 107 -14.51 -6.46 -0.16
N GLY A 108 -13.57 -5.88 0.60
CA GLY A 108 -12.59 -4.96 0.04
C GLY A 108 -11.68 -5.62 -1.00
N ARG A 109 -11.21 -6.85 -0.76
CA ARG A 109 -10.44 -7.61 -1.75
C ARG A 109 -11.26 -7.93 -2.99
N ALA A 110 -12.54 -8.27 -2.83
CA ALA A 110 -13.45 -8.51 -3.96
C ALA A 110 -13.67 -7.23 -4.78
N ILE A 111 -13.80 -6.06 -4.15
CA ILE A 111 -13.89 -4.77 -4.85
C ILE A 111 -12.65 -4.51 -5.70
N LEU A 112 -11.45 -4.74 -5.15
CA LEU A 112 -10.20 -4.55 -5.88
C LEU A 112 -10.08 -5.51 -7.07
N ALA A 113 -10.44 -6.77 -6.90
CA ALA A 113 -10.44 -7.78 -7.97
C ALA A 113 -11.42 -7.41 -9.10
N ASN A 114 -12.58 -6.85 -8.77
CA ASN A 114 -13.62 -6.48 -9.73
C ASN A 114 -13.43 -5.09 -10.34
N ALA A 115 -12.46 -4.30 -9.87
CA ALA A 115 -12.25 -2.92 -10.33
C ALA A 115 -11.67 -2.82 -11.75
N GLY A 116 -11.30 -3.94 -12.38
CA GLY A 116 -10.68 -3.96 -13.71
C GLY A 116 -9.28 -3.35 -13.75
N ILE A 117 -8.60 -3.26 -12.60
CA ILE A 117 -7.22 -2.78 -12.52
C ILE A 117 -6.29 -3.91 -12.96
N PRO A 118 -5.38 -3.69 -13.93
CA PRO A 118 -4.43 -4.72 -14.34
C PRO A 118 -3.55 -5.18 -13.18
N GLU A 119 -3.24 -6.48 -13.12
CA GLU A 119 -2.35 -7.05 -12.08
C GLU A 119 -0.95 -6.40 -12.08
N SER A 120 -0.51 -5.91 -13.25
CA SER A 120 0.74 -5.16 -13.39
C SER A 120 0.74 -3.80 -12.67
N LYS A 121 -0.44 -3.28 -12.30
CA LYS A 121 -0.59 -2.03 -11.54
C LYS A 121 -0.95 -2.27 -10.08
N LEU A 122 -1.82 -3.24 -9.80
CA LEU A 122 -2.23 -3.55 -8.43
C LEU A 122 -2.41 -5.06 -8.25
N THR A 123 -1.75 -5.61 -7.24
CA THR A 123 -1.93 -7.00 -6.82
C THR A 123 -2.32 -7.07 -5.35
N SER A 124 -3.37 -7.83 -5.02
CA SER A 124 -3.73 -8.09 -3.62
C SER A 124 -3.06 -9.37 -3.11
N LYS A 125 -2.55 -9.33 -1.88
CA LYS A 125 -2.00 -10.50 -1.16
C LYS A 125 -2.69 -10.69 0.19
N PRO A 126 -2.92 -11.94 0.62
CA PRO A 126 -3.68 -12.23 1.83
C PRO A 126 -2.90 -11.96 3.11
N THR A 127 -1.58 -12.17 3.12
CA THR A 127 -0.74 -12.02 4.31
C THR A 127 0.29 -10.90 4.14
N MET A 128 0.70 -10.30 5.26
CA MET A 128 1.72 -9.24 5.26
C MET A 128 3.06 -9.74 4.69
N LEU A 129 3.44 -10.98 4.98
CA LEU A 129 4.68 -11.57 4.49
C LEU A 129 4.66 -11.80 2.97
N GLU A 130 3.55 -12.31 2.43
CA GLU A 130 3.39 -12.45 0.97
C GLU A 130 3.37 -11.10 0.27
N ALA A 131 2.71 -10.10 0.87
CA ALA A 131 2.66 -8.75 0.34
C ALA A 131 4.05 -8.11 0.29
N ALA A 132 4.83 -8.26 1.37
CA ALA A 132 6.21 -7.77 1.42
C ALA A 132 7.11 -8.46 0.38
N ARG A 133 7.04 -9.80 0.26
CA ARG A 133 7.82 -10.54 -0.75
C ARG A 133 7.48 -10.08 -2.16
N ALA A 134 6.20 -9.90 -2.47
CA ALA A 134 5.77 -9.43 -3.77
C ALA A 134 6.22 -7.99 -4.05
N ALA A 135 6.11 -7.09 -3.06
CA ALA A 135 6.56 -5.71 -3.21
C ALA A 135 8.07 -5.63 -3.46
N VAL A 136 8.86 -6.42 -2.73
CA VAL A 136 10.32 -6.50 -2.91
C VAL A 136 10.70 -7.11 -4.25
N ALA A 137 10.01 -8.16 -4.71
CA ALA A 137 10.24 -8.73 -6.03
C ALA A 137 10.02 -7.68 -7.14
N LEU A 138 8.89 -6.97 -7.08
CA LEU A 138 8.57 -5.88 -8.02
C LEU A 138 9.60 -4.75 -7.98
N ALA A 139 10.05 -4.35 -6.79
CA ALA A 139 11.09 -3.31 -6.66
C ALA A 139 12.44 -3.73 -7.25
N ASN A 140 12.74 -5.03 -7.28
CA ASN A 140 13.94 -5.60 -7.89
C ASN A 140 13.78 -5.88 -9.39
N GLY A 141 12.59 -5.71 -9.96
CA GLY A 141 12.30 -5.99 -11.37
C GLY A 141 12.09 -7.48 -11.69
N ASN A 142 11.72 -8.29 -10.70
CA ASN A 142 11.48 -9.73 -10.81
C ASN A 142 9.99 -10.09 -10.74
#